data_AF-A0A1R4FPN0-F1
#
_entry.id   AF-A0A1R4FPN0-F1
#
_cell.length_a   1.000
_cell.length_b   1.000
_cell.length_c   1.000
_cell.angle_alpha   90.00
_cell.angle_beta   90.00
_cell.angle_gamma   90.00
#
_symmetry.space_group_name_H-M   'P 1'
#
loop_
_entity.id
_entity.type
_entity.pdbx_description
1 polymer ?
#
loop_
_entity_poly.entity_id
_entity_poly.type
_entity_poly.pdbx_seq_one_letter_code
_entity_poly.pdbx_strand_id
1 'polypeptide(L)'
;MPILLATALALTVAACERGAAPEKTAQATAFKHDLPEDVSGYYIPTTAVQVGDWRLHHLFMGQVPDFMAWRDGQRTVGFAPIMMEFEAGDKTRRTRLIPTAYDVSEDRVRFEATSRELGAVSFDGRLDQDALAKARRNLGDQGVVLKGTLKVGGRTFDGVSMRWWAGD
;
A
#
# COMPACT_ATOMS: atom_id res chain seq x y z
N MET A 1 -41.29 10.14 -57.75
CA MET A 1 -40.98 11.24 -56.80
C MET A 1 -40.41 10.62 -55.54
N PRO A 2 -39.20 11.00 -55.12
CA PRO A 2 -38.59 10.53 -53.88
C PRO A 2 -38.72 11.60 -52.76
N ILE A 3 -38.23 11.26 -51.56
CA ILE A 3 -37.65 12.13 -50.52
C ILE A 3 -38.56 12.67 -49.36
N LEU A 4 -38.32 12.05 -48.18
CA LEU A 4 -38.08 12.64 -46.83
C LEU A 4 -39.23 13.40 -46.10
N LEU A 5 -39.32 13.56 -44.77
CA LEU A 5 -38.44 13.36 -43.61
C LEU A 5 -39.31 13.37 -42.31
N ALA A 6 -38.90 12.52 -41.35
CA ALA A 6 -38.97 12.58 -39.87
C ALA A 6 -39.76 13.68 -39.12
N THR A 7 -40.30 13.31 -37.93
CA THR A 7 -39.81 13.79 -36.62
C THR A 7 -40.48 13.09 -35.42
N ALA A 8 -39.77 13.06 -34.29
CA ALA A 8 -39.93 12.22 -33.10
C ALA A 8 -40.47 12.97 -31.86
N LEU A 9 -40.89 12.23 -30.81
CA LEU A 9 -40.61 12.46 -29.36
C LEU A 9 -41.32 11.36 -28.51
N ALA A 10 -40.62 10.48 -27.78
CA ALA A 10 -40.17 10.54 -26.36
C ALA A 10 -41.35 10.44 -25.33
N LEU A 11 -41.36 9.65 -24.25
CA LEU A 11 -40.36 9.34 -23.22
C LEU A 11 -40.67 7.99 -22.52
N THR A 12 -39.66 7.16 -22.26
CA THR A 12 -39.74 6.05 -21.30
C THR A 12 -38.88 6.39 -20.08
N VAL A 13 -39.52 6.68 -18.95
CA VAL A 13 -38.85 6.85 -17.65
C VAL A 13 -39.23 5.69 -16.75
N ALA A 14 -38.30 4.76 -16.56
CA ALA A 14 -38.26 3.85 -15.43
C ALA A 14 -36.79 3.42 -15.23
N ALA A 15 -35.93 4.39 -14.91
CA ALA A 15 -34.61 4.09 -14.40
C ALA A 15 -34.79 3.48 -13.00
N CYS A 16 -34.59 2.17 -12.90
CA CYS A 16 -34.34 1.51 -11.62
C CYS A 16 -33.03 2.07 -11.06
N GLU A 17 -33.11 3.02 -10.13
CA GLU A 17 -31.97 3.36 -9.29
C GLU A 17 -31.66 2.18 -8.35
N ARG A 18 -30.91 1.21 -8.88
CA ARG A 18 -30.23 0.21 -8.05
C ARG A 18 -28.89 0.80 -7.64
N GLY A 19 -28.95 1.73 -6.71
CA GLY A 19 -27.76 2.22 -6.00
C GLY A 19 -27.07 1.08 -5.24
N ALA A 20 -25.74 1.16 -5.22
CA ALA A 20 -24.77 0.38 -4.42
C ALA A 20 -24.38 -1.03 -4.92
N ALA A 21 -23.46 -1.09 -5.89
CA ALA A 21 -22.39 -2.12 -5.94
C ALA A 21 -21.08 -1.78 -6.73
N PRO A 22 -20.69 -0.52 -7.04
CA PRO A 22 -19.39 -0.28 -7.69
C PRO A 22 -18.21 -0.19 -6.72
N GLU A 23 -18.43 0.34 -5.50
CA GLU A 23 -17.34 0.68 -4.57
C GLU A 23 -16.68 -0.55 -3.94
N LYS A 24 -17.49 -1.54 -3.51
CA LYS A 24 -16.99 -2.79 -2.90
C LYS A 24 -16.12 -3.61 -3.86
N THR A 25 -16.47 -3.63 -5.14
CA THR A 25 -15.74 -4.38 -6.18
C THR A 25 -14.43 -3.67 -6.57
N ALA A 26 -14.46 -2.34 -6.72
CA ALA A 26 -13.25 -1.55 -7.00
C ALA A 26 -12.27 -1.58 -5.82
N GLN A 27 -12.78 -1.62 -4.59
CA GLN A 27 -11.94 -1.73 -3.39
C GLN A 27 -11.33 -3.13 -3.25
N ALA A 28 -12.01 -4.19 -3.68
CA ALA A 28 -11.48 -5.55 -3.70
C ALA A 28 -10.34 -5.75 -4.72
N THR A 29 -10.29 -4.96 -5.80
CA THR A 29 -9.17 -5.02 -6.76
C THR A 29 -7.98 -4.16 -6.35
N ALA A 30 -8.16 -3.18 -5.47
CA ALA A 30 -7.10 -2.31 -4.96
C ALA A 30 -6.25 -2.94 -3.86
N PHE A 31 -6.74 -3.99 -3.20
CA PHE A 31 -6.09 -4.63 -2.05
C PHE A 31 -5.88 -6.13 -2.33
N LYS A 32 -4.65 -6.51 -2.66
CA LYS A 32 -4.30 -7.88 -3.04
C LYS A 32 -3.17 -8.41 -2.18
N HIS A 33 -3.28 -9.68 -1.81
CA HIS A 33 -2.16 -10.42 -1.23
C HIS A 33 -2.14 -11.86 -1.75
N ASP A 34 -0.95 -12.39 -1.93
CA ASP A 34 -0.66 -13.79 -2.26
C ASP A 34 0.62 -14.20 -1.52
N LEU A 35 0.47 -14.51 -0.23
CA LEU A 35 1.58 -14.74 0.68
C LEU A 35 1.59 -16.21 1.14
N PRO A 36 2.55 -17.02 0.67
CA PRO A 36 2.67 -18.42 1.11
C PRO A 36 3.31 -18.54 2.49
N GLU A 37 4.10 -17.55 2.89
CA GLU A 37 4.84 -17.51 4.14
C GLU A 37 4.54 -16.24 4.95
N ASP A 38 4.89 -16.28 6.24
CA ASP A 38 4.75 -15.13 7.13
C ASP A 38 5.84 -14.09 6.85
N VAL A 39 5.41 -12.94 6.33
CA VAL A 39 6.26 -11.76 6.04
C VAL A 39 6.14 -10.66 7.10
N SER A 40 5.44 -10.93 8.20
CA SER A 40 5.12 -9.90 9.19
C SER A 40 6.37 -9.33 9.86
N GLY A 41 6.28 -8.05 10.22
CA GLY A 41 7.33 -7.31 10.91
C GLY A 41 7.58 -5.92 10.33
N TYR A 42 8.71 -5.34 10.71
CA TYR A 42 9.12 -4.00 10.34
C TYR A 42 10.31 -4.04 9.38
N TYR A 43 10.15 -3.32 8.27
CA TYR A 43 11.14 -3.16 7.22
C TYR A 43 11.77 -1.78 7.39
N ILE A 44 13.00 -1.77 7.92
CA ILE A 44 13.72 -0.57 8.34
C ILE A 44 14.69 -0.17 7.23
N PRO A 45 14.63 1.08 6.71
CA PRO A 45 15.58 1.56 5.72
C PRO A 45 17.03 1.45 6.22
N THR A 46 17.92 0.91 5.40
CA THR A 46 19.36 0.83 5.71
C THR A 46 20.09 2.15 5.49
N THR A 47 19.49 3.03 4.69
CA THR A 47 19.94 4.40 4.42
C THR A 47 18.79 5.36 4.66
N ALA A 48 19.08 6.55 5.19
CA ALA A 48 18.06 7.56 5.41
C ALA A 48 17.41 7.99 4.08
N VAL A 49 16.08 7.91 4.03
CA VAL A 49 15.26 8.45 2.94
C VAL A 49 14.50 9.65 3.48
N GLN A 50 14.81 10.85 2.98
CA GLN A 50 14.38 12.12 3.57
C GLN A 50 13.69 13.03 2.54
N VAL A 51 12.53 13.57 2.90
CA VAL A 51 11.76 14.56 2.12
C VAL A 51 11.38 15.73 3.03
N GLY A 52 12.02 16.89 2.81
CA GLY A 52 11.89 18.01 3.74
C GLY A 52 12.29 17.55 5.15
N ASP A 53 11.44 17.82 6.13
CA ASP A 53 11.64 17.39 7.52
C ASP A 53 11.26 15.95 7.80
N TRP A 54 10.66 15.23 6.85
CA TRP A 54 10.18 13.86 7.04
C TRP A 54 11.17 12.80 6.60
N ARG A 55 11.45 11.86 7.50
CA ARG A 55 12.29 10.68 7.26
C ARG A 55 11.43 9.44 7.20
N LEU A 56 11.67 8.56 6.22
CA LEU A 56 11.10 7.23 6.25
C LEU A 56 11.59 6.49 7.49
N HIS A 57 10.66 6.09 8.36
CA HIS A 57 10.95 5.39 9.60
C HIS A 57 10.90 3.87 9.37
N HIS A 58 9.79 3.35 8.86
CA HIS A 58 9.66 1.95 8.44
C HIS A 58 8.50 1.73 7.46
N LEU A 59 8.53 0.58 6.80
CA LEU A 59 7.33 -0.09 6.27
C LEU A 59 6.96 -1.24 7.23
N PHE A 60 5.72 -1.30 7.67
CA PHE A 60 5.16 -2.39 8.45
C PHE A 60 4.38 -3.32 7.53
N MET A 61 4.53 -4.62 7.71
CA MET A 61 3.63 -5.63 7.16
C MET A 61 3.10 -6.51 8.30
N GLY A 62 1.80 -6.71 8.34
CA GLY A 62 1.09 -7.53 9.31
C GLY A 62 1.08 -9.00 8.92
N GLN A 63 0.34 -9.80 9.69
CA GLN A 63 0.18 -11.22 9.41
C GLN A 63 -0.91 -11.44 8.34
N VAL A 64 -0.93 -12.61 7.71
CA VAL A 64 -1.97 -12.98 6.72
C VAL A 64 -3.40 -12.74 7.22
N PRO A 65 -3.77 -13.02 8.49
CA PRO A 65 -5.10 -12.68 9.01
C PRO A 65 -5.45 -11.18 8.93
N ASP A 66 -4.48 -10.27 9.08
CA ASP A 66 -4.70 -8.83 8.94
C ASP A 66 -5.04 -8.46 7.50
N PHE A 67 -4.35 -9.08 6.53
CA PHE A 67 -4.63 -8.89 5.11
C PHE A 67 -6.01 -9.41 4.72
N MET A 68 -6.40 -10.57 5.26
CA MET A 68 -7.72 -11.17 5.05
C MET A 68 -8.82 -10.30 5.65
N ALA A 69 -8.67 -9.87 6.91
CA ALA A 69 -9.61 -8.97 7.57
C ALA A 69 -9.77 -7.65 6.80
N TRP A 70 -8.67 -7.07 6.32
CA TRP A 70 -8.71 -5.87 5.49
C TRP A 70 -9.43 -6.12 4.16
N ARG A 71 -9.14 -7.21 3.45
CA ARG A 71 -9.85 -7.51 2.20
C ARG A 71 -11.36 -7.68 2.44
N ASP A 72 -11.74 -8.29 3.56
CA ASP A 72 -13.14 -8.59 3.90
C ASP A 72 -13.90 -7.37 4.46
N GLY A 73 -13.25 -6.19 4.50
CA GLY A 73 -13.87 -4.92 4.85
C GLY A 73 -13.76 -4.56 6.34
N GLN A 74 -13.08 -5.37 7.16
CA GLN A 74 -12.81 -5.02 8.55
C GLN A 74 -11.76 -3.91 8.59
N ARG A 75 -12.11 -2.79 9.23
CA ARG A 75 -11.25 -1.60 9.33
C ARG A 75 -11.10 -1.21 10.79
N THR A 76 -9.87 -1.21 11.27
CA THR A 76 -9.51 -0.66 12.57
C THR A 76 -8.93 0.74 12.35
N VAL A 77 -9.38 1.72 13.13
CA VAL A 77 -8.90 3.10 13.01
C VAL A 77 -7.39 3.14 13.22
N GLY A 78 -6.67 3.75 12.28
CA GLY A 78 -5.21 3.92 12.36
C GLY A 78 -4.39 2.66 12.11
N PHE A 79 -5.02 1.58 11.63
CA PHE A 79 -4.36 0.31 11.33
C PHE A 79 -4.72 -0.19 9.93
N ALA A 80 -3.75 -0.80 9.27
CA ALA A 80 -3.89 -1.54 8.02
C ALA A 80 -2.81 -2.65 7.98
N PRO A 81 -2.98 -3.71 7.17
CA PRO A 81 -2.03 -4.82 7.12
C PRO A 81 -0.69 -4.45 6.48
N ILE A 82 -0.62 -3.32 5.77
CA ILE A 82 0.62 -2.73 5.31
C ILE A 82 0.54 -1.22 5.58
N MET A 83 1.57 -0.66 6.21
CA MET A 83 1.59 0.75 6.58
C MET A 83 2.98 1.30 6.45
N MET A 84 3.11 2.52 5.95
CA MET A 84 4.39 3.21 5.91
C MET A 84 4.38 4.33 6.93
N GLU A 85 5.44 4.44 7.73
CA GLU A 85 5.54 5.47 8.75
C GLU A 85 6.73 6.39 8.47
N PHE A 86 6.47 7.70 8.56
CA PHE A 86 7.50 8.73 8.49
C PHE A 86 7.56 9.46 9.83
N GLU A 87 8.77 9.85 10.24
CA GLU A 87 9.00 10.71 11.39
C GLU A 87 9.50 12.08 10.96
N ALA A 88 9.09 13.14 11.67
CA ALA A 88 9.65 14.46 11.47
C ALA A 88 11.04 14.57 12.11
N GLY A 89 11.87 15.51 11.66
CA GLY A 89 13.23 15.73 12.18
C GLY A 89 13.30 16.03 13.69
N ASP A 90 12.21 16.53 14.27
CA ASP A 90 12.07 16.72 15.72
C ASP A 90 11.84 15.40 16.51
N LYS A 91 11.61 14.28 15.81
CA LYS A 91 11.32 12.93 16.34
C LYS A 91 10.07 12.82 17.22
N THR A 92 9.31 13.89 17.38
CA THR A 92 8.08 13.92 18.19
C THR A 92 6.84 13.66 17.34
N ARG A 93 6.89 14.00 16.06
CA ARG A 93 5.78 13.79 15.12
C ARG A 93 6.03 12.56 14.24
N ARG A 94 5.03 11.71 14.16
CA ARG A 94 4.97 10.56 13.24
C ARG A 94 3.72 10.68 12.39
N THR A 95 3.85 10.40 11.11
CA THR A 95 2.71 10.24 10.21
C THR A 95 2.69 8.81 9.70
N ARG A 96 1.57 8.14 9.92
CA ARG A 96 1.33 6.77 9.50
C ARG A 96 0.41 6.78 8.31
N LEU A 97 0.86 6.16 7.23
CA LEU A 97 0.16 6.11 5.97
C LEU A 97 -0.70 4.85 5.90
N ILE A 98 -2.00 5.04 5.81
CA ILE A 98 -2.98 3.98 5.53
C ILE A 98 -3.05 3.81 3.99
N PRO A 99 -2.93 2.57 3.48
CA PRO A 99 -2.88 2.33 2.05
C PRO A 99 -4.22 2.65 1.38
N THR A 100 -4.15 3.31 0.23
CA THR A 100 -5.26 3.41 -0.73
C THR A 100 -5.26 2.23 -1.70
N ALA A 101 -4.09 1.62 -1.93
CA ALA A 101 -3.95 0.36 -2.66
C ALA A 101 -2.69 -0.39 -2.19
N TYR A 102 -2.68 -1.72 -2.32
CA TYR A 102 -1.49 -2.54 -2.18
C TYR A 102 -1.61 -3.84 -2.98
N ASP A 103 -0.45 -4.39 -3.34
CA ASP A 103 -0.30 -5.72 -3.93
C ASP A 103 0.94 -6.36 -3.33
N VAL A 104 0.74 -7.38 -2.49
CA VAL A 104 1.81 -8.02 -1.72
C VAL A 104 1.85 -9.52 -2.06
N SER A 105 2.88 -9.94 -2.76
CA SER A 105 3.13 -11.33 -3.12
C SER A 105 4.41 -11.86 -2.47
N GLU A 106 4.71 -13.13 -2.72
CA GLU A 106 5.97 -13.75 -2.31
C GLU A 106 7.22 -12.93 -2.72
N ASP A 107 7.27 -12.37 -3.92
CA ASP A 107 8.46 -11.67 -4.41
C ASP A 107 8.28 -10.15 -4.54
N ARG A 108 7.11 -9.61 -4.20
CA ARG A 108 6.78 -8.22 -4.49
C ARG A 108 6.00 -7.53 -3.38
N VAL A 109 6.34 -6.27 -3.16
CA VAL A 109 5.57 -5.35 -2.31
C VAL A 109 5.26 -4.09 -3.10
N ARG A 110 3.97 -3.84 -3.33
CA ARG A 110 3.45 -2.57 -3.83
C ARG A 110 2.57 -1.91 -2.80
N PHE A 111 2.76 -0.62 -2.61
CA PHE A 111 2.03 0.20 -1.66
C PHE A 111 1.73 1.56 -2.29
N GLU A 112 0.51 2.05 -2.11
CA GLU A 112 0.10 3.40 -2.46
C GLU A 112 -0.69 4.01 -1.31
N ALA A 113 -0.43 5.28 -1.00
CA ALA A 113 -1.16 6.05 -0.01
C ALA A 113 -1.13 7.55 -0.32
N THR A 114 -1.92 8.31 0.42
CA THR A 114 -1.87 9.78 0.42
C THR A 114 -1.69 10.30 1.84
N SER A 115 -0.95 11.41 1.99
CA SER A 115 -0.81 12.15 3.25
C SER A 115 -0.90 13.64 3.00
N ARG A 116 -1.44 14.37 3.98
CA ARG A 116 -1.49 15.83 3.94
C ARG A 116 -0.09 16.45 3.96
N GLU A 117 0.84 15.82 4.67
CA GLU A 117 2.21 16.30 4.86
C GLU A 117 3.14 15.91 3.70
N LEU A 118 2.91 14.75 3.08
CA LEU A 118 3.82 14.14 2.10
C LEU A 118 3.27 14.13 0.66
N GLY A 119 1.97 14.34 0.49
CA GLY A 119 1.29 14.15 -0.80
C GLY A 119 1.08 12.66 -1.12
N ALA A 120 1.10 12.33 -2.42
CA ALA A 120 1.02 10.94 -2.87
C ALA A 120 2.32 10.18 -2.53
N VAL A 121 2.18 8.97 -2.00
CA VAL A 121 3.30 8.09 -1.67
C VAL A 121 3.09 6.75 -2.34
N SER A 122 4.13 6.24 -3.00
CA SER A 122 4.11 4.87 -3.52
C SER A 122 5.45 4.17 -3.36
N PHE A 123 5.38 2.85 -3.21
CA PHE A 123 6.54 1.97 -3.17
C PHE A 123 6.29 0.77 -4.08
N ASP A 124 7.29 0.40 -4.88
CA ASP A 124 7.32 -0.84 -5.65
C ASP A 124 8.68 -1.48 -5.41
N GLY A 125 8.68 -2.64 -4.76
CA GLY A 125 9.89 -3.33 -4.34
C GLY A 125 9.79 -4.84 -4.49
N ARG A 126 10.97 -5.47 -4.52
CA ARG A 126 11.17 -6.91 -4.54
C ARG A 126 11.56 -7.39 -3.15
N LEU A 127 10.85 -8.41 -2.67
CA LEU A 127 11.12 -9.11 -1.43
C LEU A 127 12.03 -10.31 -1.71
N ASP A 128 13.10 -10.43 -0.94
CA ASP A 128 14.03 -11.57 -0.97
C ASP A 128 13.62 -12.54 0.14
N GLN A 129 12.95 -13.64 -0.26
CA GLN A 129 12.42 -14.64 0.68
C GLN A 129 13.53 -15.39 1.42
N ASP A 130 14.63 -15.71 0.75
CA ASP A 130 15.76 -16.40 1.38
C ASP A 130 16.41 -15.52 2.45
N ALA A 131 16.62 -14.25 2.12
CA ALA A 131 17.14 -13.25 3.06
C ALA A 131 16.18 -13.02 4.22
N LEU A 132 14.87 -12.93 3.96
CA LEU A 132 13.85 -12.79 5.00
C LEU A 132 13.80 -14.00 5.92
N ALA A 133 13.74 -15.21 5.38
CA ALA A 133 13.74 -16.45 6.16
C ALA A 133 15.01 -16.59 7.02
N LYS A 134 16.17 -16.15 6.51
CA LYS A 134 17.41 -16.07 7.28
C LYS A 134 17.31 -15.01 8.39
N ALA A 135 16.86 -13.80 8.07
CA ALA A 135 16.72 -12.71 9.04
C ALA A 135 15.78 -13.09 10.19
N ARG A 136 14.66 -13.77 9.90
CA ARG A 136 13.70 -14.27 10.89
C ARG A 136 14.31 -15.33 11.80
N ARG A 137 15.01 -16.32 11.25
CA ARG A 137 15.72 -17.35 12.04
C ARG A 137 16.80 -16.76 12.96
N ASN A 138 17.39 -15.66 12.54
CA ASN A 138 18.46 -14.96 13.26
C ASN A 138 17.98 -13.77 14.10
N LEU A 139 16.66 -13.58 14.27
CA LEU A 139 16.05 -12.50 15.05
C LEU A 139 16.47 -11.08 14.61
N GLY A 140 16.56 -10.84 13.30
CA GLY A 140 16.85 -9.51 12.74
C GLY A 140 18.29 -9.32 12.30
N ASP A 141 18.87 -10.33 11.63
CA ASP A 141 20.18 -10.25 10.99
C ASP A 141 20.35 -8.97 10.16
N GLN A 142 21.59 -8.46 10.10
CA GLN A 142 21.94 -7.29 9.30
C GLN A 142 21.99 -7.72 7.82
N GLY A 143 20.87 -7.58 7.12
CA GLY A 143 20.78 -7.91 5.70
C GLY A 143 19.63 -7.15 5.02
N VAL A 144 19.82 -6.82 3.74
CA VAL A 144 18.74 -6.26 2.92
C VAL A 144 17.80 -7.39 2.56
N VAL A 145 16.52 -7.25 2.91
CA VAL A 145 15.46 -8.21 2.56
C VAL A 145 14.48 -7.63 1.54
N LEU A 146 14.37 -6.30 1.48
CA LEU A 146 13.42 -5.62 0.61
C LEU A 146 14.13 -4.48 -0.09
N LYS A 147 14.03 -4.43 -1.42
CA LYS A 147 14.62 -3.37 -2.23
C LYS A 147 13.64 -2.86 -3.26
N GLY A 148 13.54 -1.55 -3.42
CA GLY A 148 12.59 -0.97 -4.35
C GLY A 148 12.80 0.51 -4.66
N THR A 149 11.81 1.08 -5.34
CA THR A 149 11.71 2.50 -5.61
C THR A 149 10.60 3.09 -4.75
N LEU A 150 10.92 4.16 -4.02
CA LEU A 150 9.95 4.94 -3.25
C LEU A 150 9.69 6.28 -3.96
N LYS A 151 8.43 6.65 -4.09
CA LYS A 151 8.00 7.98 -4.54
C LYS A 151 7.25 8.66 -3.39
N VAL A 152 7.57 9.93 -3.15
CA VAL A 152 6.95 10.75 -2.11
C VAL A 152 6.74 12.15 -2.67
N GLY A 153 5.49 12.53 -2.87
CA GLY A 153 5.12 13.74 -3.60
C GLY A 153 5.74 13.74 -5.01
N GLY A 154 6.53 14.77 -5.30
CA GLY A 154 7.26 14.90 -6.57
C GLY A 154 8.66 14.27 -6.59
N ARG A 155 9.09 13.56 -5.54
CA ARG A 155 10.45 13.00 -5.42
C ARG A 155 10.46 11.48 -5.60
N THR A 156 11.48 10.99 -6.28
CA THR A 156 11.75 9.56 -6.48
C THR A 156 13.06 9.18 -5.80
N PHE A 157 13.07 8.04 -5.12
CA PHE A 157 14.23 7.42 -4.49
C PHE A 157 14.35 6.00 -5.02
N ASP A 158 15.37 5.78 -5.84
CA ASP A 158 15.67 4.44 -6.38
C ASP A 158 16.61 3.68 -5.44
N GLY A 159 16.46 2.35 -5.43
CA GLY A 159 17.33 1.47 -4.65
C GLY A 159 17.16 1.59 -3.13
N VAL A 160 16.00 2.07 -2.66
CA VAL A 160 15.65 2.04 -1.23
C VAL A 160 15.75 0.60 -0.75
N SER A 161 16.62 0.36 0.22
CA SER A 161 16.93 -0.96 0.74
C SER A 161 16.53 -1.02 2.21
N MET A 162 15.90 -2.12 2.63
CA MET A 162 15.37 -2.29 3.98
C MET A 162 15.79 -3.62 4.56
N ARG A 163 16.11 -3.61 5.85
CA ARG A 163 16.33 -4.81 6.67
C ARG A 163 15.07 -5.16 7.44
N TRP A 164 14.92 -6.43 7.83
CA TRP A 164 13.80 -6.88 8.65
C TRP A 164 14.09 -6.72 10.14
N TRP A 165 13.03 -6.51 10.92
CA TRP A 165 13.02 -6.52 12.37
C TRP A 165 11.68 -7.06 12.88
N ALA A 166 11.71 -7.93 13.89
CA ALA A 166 10.53 -8.64 14.38
C ALA A 166 9.50 -7.72 15.08
N GLY A 167 9.93 -6.56 15.57
CA GLY A 167 9.22 -5.90 16.67
C GLY A 167 9.80 -6.33 18.01
N ASP A 168 9.56 -5.53 19.04
CA ASP A 168 9.77 -5.87 20.46
C ASP A 168 8.41 -6.16 21.08
#